data_AF-A0A3D5GHS5-F1
#
_entry.id   AF-A0A3D5GHS5-F1
#
_cell.length_a   1.000
_cell.length_b   1.000
_cell.length_c   1.000
_cell.angle_alpha   90.00
_cell.angle_beta   90.00
_cell.angle_gamma   90.00
#
_symmetry.space_group_name_H-M   'P 1'
#
loop_
_entity.id
_entity.type
_entity.pdbx_description
1 polymer ?
#
loop_
_entity_poly.entity_id
_entity_poly.type
_entity_poly.pdbx_seq_one_letter_code
_entity_poly.pdbx_strand_id
1 'polypeptide(L)' 'MTDTVLSSATREVAIGFGRPFVMIGERINPTGRQLLAEEMKAGDFSRVEADAIAQVEAGAQMLDVNAGI' A
#
# COMPACT_ATOMS: atom_id res chain seq x y z
N MET A 1 7.49 12.92 22.95
CA MET A 1 6.80 11.76 22.35
C MET A 1 7.51 11.43 21.04
N THR A 2 7.64 10.14 20.72
CA THR A 2 8.38 9.69 19.54
C THR A 2 7.44 9.60 18.35
N ASP A 3 7.89 10.12 17.20
CA ASP A 3 7.22 9.94 15.92
C ASP A 3 7.94 8.86 15.10
N THR A 4 7.16 8.03 14.42
CA THR A 4 7.64 7.16 13.34
C THR A 4 7.40 7.88 12.03
N VAL A 5 8.48 8.17 11.31
CA VAL A 5 8.42 8.88 10.03
C VAL A 5 8.74 7.92 8.89
N LEU A 6 7.85 7.86 7.91
CA LEU A 6 7.95 7.04 6.71
C LEU A 6 8.06 7.97 5.49
N SER A 7 8.97 7.67 4.57
CA SER A 7 9.19 8.50 3.39
C SER A 7 9.20 7.69 2.11
N SER A 8 8.79 8.34 1.02
CA SER A 8 8.97 7.91 -0.35
C SER A 8 9.78 8.97 -1.11
N ALA A 9 9.99 8.78 -2.41
CA ALA A 9 10.69 9.75 -3.25
C ALA A 9 10.04 11.15 -3.27
N THR A 10 8.73 11.26 -3.00
CA THR A 10 7.97 12.52 -3.16
C THR A 10 7.12 12.91 -1.95
N ARG A 11 7.04 12.08 -0.91
CA ARG A 11 6.15 12.31 0.24
C ARG A 11 6.74 11.78 1.54
N GLU A 12 6.39 12.43 2.65
CA GLU A 12 6.65 11.96 4.01
C GLU A 12 5.32 11.83 4.77
N VAL A 13 5.23 10.81 5.63
CA VAL A 13 4.08 10.54 6.50
C VAL A 13 4.60 10.26 7.92
N ALA A 14 4.08 10.98 8.91
CA ALA A 14 4.47 10.82 10.32
C ALA A 14 3.33 10.18 11.12
N ILE A 15 3.64 9.10 11.84
CA ILE A 15 2.75 8.43 12.81
C ILE A 15 3.25 8.74 14.21
N GLY A 16 2.38 9.28 15.05
CA GLY A 16 2.71 9.62 16.43
C GLY A 16 1.56 10.31 17.13
N PHE A 17 1.72 10.59 18.41
CA PHE A 17 0.71 11.29 19.18
C PHE A 17 0.55 12.73 18.68
N GLY A 18 -0.70 13.17 18.48
CA GLY A 18 -1.02 14.49 17.94
C GLY A 18 -0.77 14.64 16.43
N ARG A 19 -0.37 13.56 15.73
CA ARG A 19 -0.31 13.52 14.27
C ARG A 19 -1.66 13.13 13.68
N PRO A 20 -1.95 13.49 12.40
CA PRO A 20 -3.15 13.02 11.71
C PRO A 20 -3.23 11.49 11.66
N PHE A 21 -4.45 10.95 11.62
CA PHE A 21 -4.67 9.52 11.40
C PHE A 21 -4.16 9.11 10.01
N VAL A 22 -3.46 7.98 9.95
CA VAL A 22 -2.86 7.47 8.71
C VAL A 22 -3.60 6.22 8.26
N MET A 23 -4.22 6.26 7.08
CA MET A 23 -4.83 5.08 6.47
C MET A 23 -3.78 4.29 5.70
N ILE A 24 -3.75 2.99 5.97
CA ILE A 24 -2.92 2.00 5.29
C ILE A 24 -3.82 1.24 4.31
N GLY A 25 -3.58 1.39 3.01
CA GLY A 25 -4.30 0.62 2.00
C GLY A 25 -3.83 -0.83 1.98
N GLU A 26 -4.74 -1.80 2.14
CA GLU A 26 -4.41 -3.23 2.28
C GLU A 26 -4.58 -4.07 0.99
N ARG A 27 -5.03 -3.47 -0.12
CA ARG A 27 -5.49 -4.26 -1.28
C ARG A 27 -4.37 -4.96 -2.04
N ILE A 28 -3.12 -4.54 -1.88
CA ILE A 28 -1.97 -5.18 -2.54
C ILE A 28 -1.58 -6.42 -1.71
N ASN A 29 -2.44 -7.44 -1.79
CA ASN A 29 -2.28 -8.70 -1.11
C ASN A 29 -2.96 -9.81 -1.94
N PRO A 30 -2.21 -10.81 -2.44
CA PRO A 30 -2.77 -11.89 -3.26
C PRO A 30 -3.62 -12.88 -2.46
N THR A 31 -3.57 -12.86 -1.12
CA THR A 31 -4.33 -13.78 -0.26
C THR A 31 -5.82 -13.61 -0.51
N GLY A 32 -6.50 -14.67 -0.96
CA GLY A 32 -7.92 -14.62 -1.31
C GLY A 32 -8.24 -13.93 -2.66
N ARG A 33 -7.23 -13.47 -3.41
CA ARG A 33 -7.36 -12.84 -4.73
C ARG A 33 -6.66 -13.67 -5.80
N GLN A 34 -7.30 -14.77 -6.22
CA GLN A 34 -6.72 -15.76 -7.15
C GLN A 34 -6.13 -15.12 -8.41
N LEU A 35 -6.87 -14.21 -9.06
CA LEU A 35 -6.39 -13.55 -10.28
C LEU A 35 -5.15 -12.68 -10.04
N LEU A 36 -5.10 -11.91 -8.95
CA LEU A 36 -3.92 -11.11 -8.60
C LEU A 36 -2.72 -12.03 -8.32
N ALA A 37 -2.94 -13.16 -7.63
CA ALA A 37 -1.89 -14.13 -7.35
C ALA A 37 -1.32 -14.76 -8.64
N GLU A 38 -2.18 -15.10 -9.60
CA GLU A 38 -1.77 -15.65 -10.89
C GLU A 38 -1.00 -14.64 -11.74
N GLU A 39 -1.49 -13.41 -11.86
CA GLU A 39 -0.82 -12.32 -12.57
C GLU A 39 0.57 -12.05 -11.99
N MET A 40 0.68 -11.89 -10.66
CA MET A 40 1.97 -11.65 -10.01
C MET A 40 2.93 -12.84 -10.13
N LYS A 41 2.43 -14.10 -10.10
CA LYS A 41 3.24 -15.30 -10.38
C LYS A 41 3.79 -15.32 -11.80
N ALA A 42 3.03 -14.79 -12.76
CA ALA A 42 3.44 -14.62 -14.15
C ALA A 42 4.36 -13.39 -14.36
N GLY A 43 4.65 -12.61 -13.30
CA GLY A 43 5.43 -11.38 -13.39
C GLY A 43 4.64 -10.18 -13.94
N ASP A 44 3.31 -10.30 -14.07
CA ASP A 44 2.43 -9.21 -14.44
C ASP A 44 2.02 -8.41 -13.19
N PHE A 45 2.54 -7.19 -13.08
CA PHE A 45 2.27 -6.27 -11.97
C PHE A 45 1.28 -5.15 -12.33
N SER A 46 0.67 -5.20 -13.52
CA SER A 46 -0.26 -4.16 -13.98
C SER A 46 -1.43 -3.94 -13.00
N ARG A 47 -1.97 -5.02 -12.41
CA ARG A 47 -3.01 -4.93 -11.38
C ARG A 47 -2.49 -4.35 -10.07
N VAL A 48 -1.27 -4.67 -9.67
CA VAL A 48 -0.65 -4.10 -8.45
C VAL A 48 -0.53 -2.58 -8.59
N GLU A 49 -0.06 -2.11 -9.74
CA GLU A 49 0.03 -0.67 -10.05
C GLU A 49 -1.35 0.00 -10.01
N ALA A 50 -2.36 -0.61 -10.64
CA ALA A 50 -3.73 -0.10 -10.64
C ALA A 50 -4.34 -0.03 -9.22
N ASP A 51 -4.17 -1.09 -8.41
CA ASP A 51 -4.64 -1.12 -7.02
C ASP A 51 -3.87 -0.10 -6.14
N ALA A 52 -2.58 0.15 -6.41
CA ALA A 52 -1.81 1.17 -5.70
C ALA A 52 -2.38 2.57 -5.96
N ILE A 53 -2.60 2.92 -7.22
CA ILE A 53 -3.16 4.22 -7.64
C ILE A 53 -4.55 4.41 -7.03
N ALA A 54 -5.44 3.42 -7.20
CA ALA A 54 -6.82 3.52 -6.73
C ALA A 54 -6.93 3.72 -5.22
N GLN A 55 -6.04 3.09 -4.43
CA GLN A 55 -6.02 3.27 -2.98
C GLN A 55 -5.54 4.65 -2.56
N VAL A 56 -4.51 5.19 -3.23
CA VAL A 56 -4.03 6.56 -2.98
C VAL A 56 -5.11 7.58 -3.34
N GLU A 57 -5.80 7.40 -4.47
CA GLU A 57 -6.95 8.24 -4.88
C GLU A 57 -8.12 8.14 -3.89
N ALA A 58 -8.34 6.97 -3.29
CA ALA A 58 -9.31 6.76 -2.22
C ALA A 58 -8.88 7.35 -0.86
N GLY A 59 -7.67 7.92 -0.77
CA GLY A 59 -7.18 8.66 0.39
C GLY A 59 -6.12 7.95 1.23
N ALA A 60 -5.70 6.73 0.87
CA ALA A 60 -4.64 6.04 1.60
C ALA A 60 -3.32 6.82 1.50
N GLN A 61 -2.71 7.12 2.65
CA GLN A 61 -1.44 7.85 2.69
C GLN A 61 -0.23 6.92 2.65
N MET A 62 -0.43 5.65 3.01
CA MET A 62 0.54 4.58 2.82
C MET A 62 -0.15 3.32 2.31
N LEU A 63 0.62 2.39 1.77
CA LEU A 63 0.13 1.12 1.26
C LEU A 63 0.86 -0.03 1.97
N ASP A 64 0.09 -1.01 2.43
CA ASP A 64 0.62 -2.32 2.78
C ASP A 64 0.82 -3.12 1.48
N VAL A 65 1.96 -3.81 1.40
CA VAL A 65 2.35 -4.60 0.23
C VAL A 65 2.75 -5.98 0.71
N ASN A 66 1.92 -6.97 0.38
CA ASN A 66 2.20 -8.36 0.60
C ASN A 66 2.40 -9.07 -0.74
N ALA A 67 3.59 -9.62 -0.95
CA ALA A 67 3.93 -10.42 -2.12
C ALA A 67 4.01 -11.92 -1.81
N GLY A 68 3.14 -12.41 -0.89
CA GLY A 68 3.06 -13.78 -0.38
C GLY A 68 2.63 -14.81 -1.43
N ILE A 69 3.49 -14.97 -2.44
CA ILE A 69 3.36 -15.84 -3.61
C ILE A 69 4.18 -17.11 -3.42
#